data_AF-A0A401I8R6-F1
#
_entry.id   AF-A0A401I8R6-F1
#
_cell.length_a   1.000
_cell.length_b   1.000
_cell.length_c   1.000
_cell.angle_alpha   90.00
_cell.angle_beta   90.00
_cell.angle_gamma   90.00
#
_symmetry.space_group_name_H-M   'P 1'
#
loop_
_entity.id
_entity.type
_entity.pdbx_description
1 polymer ?
#
loop_
_entity_poly.entity_id
_entity_poly.type
_entity_poly.pdbx_seq_one_letter_code
_entity_poly.pdbx_strand_id
1 'polypeptide(L)'
;MFEDAKSAILFYKKNDGEVAGLFSEITGDKWKSQEQVILSLEGVDSLSWQYQSFDQNKYQVYMGIVADERITKVIYEENGERHDASLMEISEDTRLWLHVKDEPAPYQANYRIIGLDENGEEIITFG
;
A
#
# COMPACT_ATOMS: atom_id res chain seq x y z
N MET A 1 -6.04 -22.35 18.11
CA MET A 1 -4.65 -21.93 17.84
C MET A 1 -4.53 -21.95 16.33
N PHE A 2 -4.57 -20.78 15.68
CA PHE A 2 -4.55 -20.68 14.22
C PHE A 2 -3.09 -20.37 13.84
N GLU A 3 -2.34 -21.39 13.42
CA GLU A 3 -0.91 -21.28 13.09
C GLU A 3 -0.65 -20.93 11.61
N ASP A 4 -1.69 -20.88 10.76
CA ASP A 4 -1.54 -20.57 9.33
C ASP A 4 -2.55 -19.49 8.86
N ALA A 5 -2.61 -18.33 9.54
CA ALA A 5 -3.50 -17.26 9.11
C ALA A 5 -3.04 -16.66 7.78
N LYS A 6 -3.67 -17.08 6.66
CA LYS A 6 -3.44 -16.44 5.37
C LYS A 6 -3.99 -15.02 5.39
N SER A 7 -3.27 -14.13 4.74
CA SER A 7 -3.58 -12.71 4.72
C SER A 7 -3.55 -12.18 3.30
N ALA A 8 -4.47 -11.29 2.97
CA ALA A 8 -4.65 -10.78 1.63
C ALA A 8 -4.99 -9.29 1.64
N ILE A 9 -4.58 -8.59 0.59
CA ILE A 9 -5.12 -7.29 0.24
C ILE A 9 -6.17 -7.53 -0.84
N LEU A 10 -7.42 -7.14 -0.57
CA LEU A 10 -8.51 -7.27 -1.55
C LEU A 10 -8.93 -5.90 -2.05
N PHE A 11 -9.10 -5.80 -3.37
CA PHE A 11 -9.64 -4.65 -4.05
C PHE A 11 -11.10 -4.92 -4.40
N TYR A 12 -11.98 -4.00 -4.05
CA TYR A 12 -13.41 -4.14 -4.29
C TYR A 12 -14.07 -2.79 -4.51
N LYS A 13 -15.15 -2.78 -5.29
CA LYS A 13 -15.98 -1.59 -5.49
C LYS A 13 -16.92 -1.41 -4.31
N LYS A 14 -17.00 -0.19 -3.79
CA LYS A 14 -17.90 0.20 -2.69
C LYS A 14 -18.45 1.59 -2.97
N ASN A 15 -19.78 1.72 -3.07
CA ASN A 15 -20.48 2.99 -3.28
C ASN A 15 -19.87 3.84 -4.41
N ASP A 16 -19.70 3.24 -5.60
CA ASP A 16 -19.11 3.85 -6.81
C ASP A 16 -17.61 4.21 -6.75
N GLY A 17 -16.96 4.05 -5.59
CA GLY A 17 -15.50 4.13 -5.45
C GLY A 17 -14.83 2.75 -5.50
N GLU A 18 -13.54 2.72 -5.82
CA GLU A 18 -12.70 1.54 -5.64
C GLU A 18 -11.99 1.64 -4.28
N VAL A 19 -11.89 0.51 -3.58
CA VAL A 19 -11.33 0.45 -2.24
C VAL A 19 -10.38 -0.74 -2.14
N ALA A 20 -9.26 -0.54 -1.45
CA ALA A 20 -8.39 -1.62 -0.99
C ALA A 20 -8.63 -1.88 0.50
N GLY A 21 -8.67 -3.14 0.92
CA GLY A 21 -8.73 -3.51 2.34
C GLY A 21 -7.81 -4.68 2.68
N LEU A 22 -7.38 -4.75 3.95
CA LEU A 22 -6.59 -5.85 4.49
C LEU A 22 -7.50 -6.91 5.11
N PHE A 23 -7.28 -8.17 4.76
CA PHE A 23 -8.11 -9.30 5.18
C PHE A 23 -7.25 -10.44 5.71
N SER A 24 -7.76 -11.13 6.72
CA SER A 24 -7.20 -12.39 7.21
C SER A 24 -8.22 -13.51 7.09
N GLU A 25 -7.75 -14.67 6.62
CA GLU A 25 -8.51 -15.90 6.54
C GLU A 25 -8.90 -16.36 7.95
N ILE A 26 -10.20 -16.61 8.15
CA ILE A 26 -10.77 -17.23 9.35
C ILE A 26 -10.84 -18.75 9.11
N THR A 27 -11.38 -19.14 7.96
CA THR A 27 -11.47 -20.51 7.43
C THR A 27 -11.29 -20.43 5.92
N GLY A 28 -10.97 -21.54 5.24
CA GLY A 28 -10.61 -21.59 3.80
C GLY A 28 -11.44 -20.74 2.81
N ASP A 29 -12.69 -20.42 3.16
CA ASP A 29 -13.65 -19.64 2.41
C ASP A 29 -14.14 -18.35 3.11
N LYS A 30 -13.80 -18.14 4.39
CA LYS A 30 -14.25 -16.99 5.20
C LYS A 30 -13.10 -16.10 5.55
N TRP A 31 -13.24 -14.84 5.20
CA TRP A 31 -12.24 -13.81 5.44
C TRP A 31 -12.83 -12.74 6.35
N LYS A 32 -12.01 -12.21 7.26
CA LYS A 32 -12.33 -11.07 8.12
C LYS A 32 -11.52 -9.88 7.66
N SER A 33 -12.16 -8.74 7.44
CA SER A 33 -11.42 -7.48 7.30
C SER A 33 -10.72 -7.18 8.62
N GLN A 34 -9.41 -6.95 8.56
CA GLN A 34 -8.72 -6.27 9.66
C GLN A 34 -9.08 -4.78 9.59
N GLU A 35 -8.89 -4.03 10.68
CA GLU A 35 -9.42 -2.67 10.83
C GLU A 35 -9.14 -1.77 9.62
N GLN A 36 -10.08 -0.84 9.38
CA GLN A 36 -10.38 -0.15 8.12
C GLN A 36 -9.20 0.60 7.49
N VAL A 37 -8.32 -0.13 6.80
CA VAL A 37 -7.54 0.43 5.71
C VAL A 37 -8.52 0.56 4.54
N ILE A 38 -8.99 1.78 4.28
CA ILE A 38 -9.85 2.12 3.14
C ILE A 38 -9.08 3.19 2.38
N LEU A 39 -8.41 2.79 1.29
CA LEU A 39 -7.97 3.77 0.29
C LEU A 39 -9.20 4.22 -0.48
N SER A 40 -9.56 5.50 -0.38
CA SER A 40 -10.49 6.11 -1.32
C SER A 40 -9.72 6.58 -2.54
N LEU A 41 -10.22 6.24 -3.73
CA LEU A 41 -9.70 6.80 -4.99
C LEU A 41 -10.16 8.23 -5.24
N GLU A 42 -11.17 8.73 -4.53
CA GLU A 42 -11.71 10.07 -4.77
C GLU A 42 -10.70 11.15 -4.39
N GLY A 43 -10.30 11.98 -5.37
CA GLY A 43 -9.47 13.17 -5.16
C GLY A 43 -7.96 12.91 -5.11
N VAL A 44 -7.48 11.75 -5.57
CA VAL A 44 -6.03 11.50 -5.75
C VAL A 44 -5.61 11.89 -7.17
N ASP A 45 -4.93 13.04 -7.30
CA ASP A 45 -4.49 13.54 -8.61
C ASP A 45 -3.09 13.03 -9.01
N SER A 46 -2.32 12.43 -8.10
CA SER A 46 -0.98 11.94 -8.42
C SER A 46 -0.57 10.71 -7.61
N LEU A 47 -0.16 10.88 -6.36
CA LEU A 47 0.28 9.81 -5.47
C LEU A 47 -0.31 10.04 -4.09
N SER A 48 -0.83 8.99 -3.46
CA SER A 48 -1.30 9.02 -2.07
C SER A 48 -0.59 7.95 -1.26
N TRP A 49 -0.69 8.03 0.07
CA TRP A 49 -0.12 7.02 0.94
C TRP A 49 -0.81 6.90 2.29
N GLN A 50 -0.73 5.71 2.87
CA GLN A 50 -1.06 5.40 4.26
C GLN A 50 -0.25 4.19 4.72
N TYR A 51 -0.23 3.94 6.03
CA TYR A 51 0.38 2.75 6.59
C TYR A 51 -0.51 2.07 7.65
N GLN A 52 -0.35 0.77 7.80
CA GLN A 52 -1.06 -0.01 8.81
C GLN A 52 -0.17 -1.13 9.35
N SER A 53 -0.25 -1.39 10.65
CA SER A 53 0.36 -2.58 11.26
C SER A 53 -0.57 -3.79 11.11
N PHE A 54 0.00 -4.93 10.75
CA PHE A 54 -0.73 -6.13 10.35
C PHE A 54 -0.21 -7.39 11.08
N ASP A 55 -1.06 -8.42 11.20
CA ASP A 55 -0.83 -9.68 11.93
C ASP A 55 -0.22 -9.48 13.33
N GLN A 56 -0.98 -8.85 14.25
CA GLN A 56 -0.52 -8.57 15.61
C GLN A 56 0.77 -7.73 15.70
N ASN A 57 0.98 -6.82 14.75
CA ASN A 57 2.21 -6.03 14.60
C ASN A 57 3.44 -6.88 14.25
N LYS A 58 3.27 -7.95 13.46
CA LYS A 58 4.40 -8.63 12.81
C LYS A 58 4.81 -7.98 11.50
N TYR A 59 3.89 -7.31 10.83
CA TYR A 59 4.17 -6.61 9.58
C TYR A 59 3.74 -5.16 9.65
N GLN A 60 4.43 -4.30 8.91
CA GLN A 60 4.00 -2.96 8.57
C GLN A 60 3.79 -2.86 7.08
N VAL A 61 2.64 -2.34 6.67
CA VAL A 61 2.27 -2.23 5.27
C VAL A 61 2.12 -0.75 4.93
N TYR A 62 2.93 -0.28 3.99
CA TYR A 62 2.83 1.03 3.38
C TYR A 62 2.16 0.86 2.02
N MET A 63 1.14 1.65 1.75
CA MET A 63 0.40 1.53 0.49
C MET A 63 -0.24 2.84 0.10
N GLY A 64 -0.61 2.95 -1.17
CA GLY A 64 -1.40 4.07 -1.64
C GLY A 64 -1.70 3.98 -3.12
N ILE A 65 -2.29 5.05 -3.64
CA ILE A 65 -2.76 5.13 -5.02
C ILE A 65 -1.78 5.92 -5.86
N VAL A 66 -1.56 5.48 -7.09
CA VAL A 66 -0.84 6.18 -8.15
C VAL A 66 -1.85 6.46 -9.27
N ALA A 67 -2.21 7.72 -9.46
CA ALA A 67 -3.10 8.21 -10.52
C ALA A 67 -2.36 8.99 -11.61
N ASP A 68 -1.11 9.39 -11.38
CA ASP A 68 -0.28 10.05 -12.40
C ASP A 68 0.41 8.99 -13.27
N GLU A 69 0.01 8.88 -14.54
CA GLU A 69 0.56 7.91 -15.51
C GLU A 69 2.09 7.99 -15.64
N ARG A 70 2.67 9.18 -15.42
CA ARG A 70 4.12 9.40 -15.55
C ARG A 70 4.90 8.66 -14.46
N ILE A 71 4.29 8.42 -13.29
CA ILE A 71 4.92 7.65 -12.22
C ILE A 71 4.95 6.18 -12.66
N THR A 72 6.12 5.64 -12.99
CA THR A 72 6.29 4.23 -13.38
C THR A 72 6.88 3.39 -12.26
N LYS A 73 7.47 4.03 -11.24
CA LYS A 73 8.07 3.36 -10.09
C LYS A 73 7.78 4.13 -8.81
N VAL A 74 7.59 3.40 -7.71
CA VAL A 74 7.51 3.98 -6.36
C VAL A 74 8.61 3.38 -5.49
N ILE A 75 9.32 4.24 -4.77
CA ILE A 75 10.34 3.86 -3.78
C ILE A 75 9.83 4.23 -2.40
N TYR A 76 9.89 3.26 -1.48
CA TYR A 76 9.88 3.54 -0.05
C TYR A 76 11.33 3.66 0.39
N GLU A 77 11.72 4.82 0.91
CA GLU A 77 13.06 5.03 1.47
C GLU A 77 12.96 5.17 2.99
N GLU A 78 13.79 4.46 3.74
CA GLU A 78 13.85 4.57 5.20
C GLU A 78 15.31 4.69 5.63
N ASN A 79 15.65 5.70 6.41
CA ASN A 79 17.02 5.93 6.89
C ASN A 79 18.09 5.95 5.78
N GLY A 80 17.71 6.36 4.56
CA GLY A 80 18.58 6.40 3.38
C GLY A 80 18.67 5.08 2.60
N GLU A 81 18.04 4.01 3.08
CA GLU A 81 17.90 2.75 2.34
C GLU A 81 16.65 2.78 1.46
N ARG A 82 16.81 2.42 0.18
CA ARG A 82 15.73 2.46 -0.81
C ARG A 82 15.17 1.06 -1.04
N HIS A 83 13.85 0.95 -0.99
CA HIS A 83 13.08 -0.27 -1.22
C HIS A 83 12.10 -0.05 -2.36
N ASP A 84 12.14 -0.93 -3.35
CA ASP A 84 11.17 -0.92 -4.44
C ASP A 84 9.79 -1.31 -3.91
N ALA A 85 8.79 -0.48 -4.18
CA ALA A 85 7.40 -0.84 -3.94
C ALA A 85 6.86 -1.63 -5.13
N SER A 86 5.97 -2.58 -4.83
CA SER A 86 5.18 -3.27 -5.84
C SER A 86 4.12 -2.34 -6.40
N LEU A 87 4.04 -2.20 -7.72
CA LEU A 87 2.94 -1.51 -8.38
C LEU A 87 1.96 -2.54 -8.97
N MET A 88 0.67 -2.28 -8.82
CA MET A 88 -0.41 -3.13 -9.35
C MET A 88 -1.46 -2.27 -10.03
N GLU A 89 -1.79 -2.60 -11.28
CA GLU A 89 -2.91 -1.97 -11.99
C GLU A 89 -4.24 -2.38 -11.37
N ILE A 90 -5.09 -1.40 -11.05
CA ILE A 90 -6.44 -1.60 -10.51
C ILE A 90 -7.48 -1.25 -11.57
N SER A 91 -7.23 -0.18 -12.33
CA SER A 91 -8.02 0.26 -13.48
C SER A 91 -7.12 0.98 -14.50
N GLU A 92 -7.69 1.35 -15.65
CA GLU A 92 -6.97 1.94 -16.80
C GLU A 92 -6.03 3.09 -16.40
N ASP A 93 -6.48 3.95 -15.47
CA ASP A 93 -5.73 5.14 -15.05
C ASP A 93 -5.25 5.07 -13.59
N THR A 94 -5.46 3.95 -12.90
CA THR A 94 -5.19 3.85 -11.46
C THR A 94 -4.37 2.62 -11.12
N ARG A 95 -3.27 2.85 -10.43
CA ARG A 95 -2.41 1.81 -9.87
C ARG A 95 -2.36 1.93 -8.35
N LEU A 96 -2.14 0.81 -7.68
CA LEU A 96 -1.72 0.77 -6.30
C LEU A 96 -0.21 0.69 -6.24
N TRP A 97 0.39 1.24 -5.20
CA TRP A 97 1.72 0.84 -4.77
C TRP A 97 1.67 0.23 -3.36
N LEU A 98 2.58 -0.70 -3.09
CA LEU A 98 2.67 -1.44 -1.84
C LEU A 98 4.12 -1.72 -1.45
N HIS A 99 4.45 -1.48 -0.19
CA HIS A 99 5.68 -1.97 0.44
C HIS A 99 5.33 -2.66 1.77
N VAL A 100 5.90 -3.84 2.00
CA VAL A 100 5.71 -4.64 3.22
C VAL A 100 7.02 -4.71 3.97
N LYS A 101 6.95 -4.44 5.27
CA LYS A 101 8.07 -4.50 6.21
C LYS A 101 7.82 -5.61 7.22
N ASP A 102 8.76 -6.55 7.31
CA ASP A 102 8.67 -7.74 8.16
C ASP A 102 9.19 -7.50 9.59
N GLU A 103 9.83 -6.35 9.84
CA GLU A 103 10.31 -5.90 11.15
C GLU A 103 9.68 -4.54 11.49
N PRO A 104 8.43 -4.52 11.96
CA PRO A 104 7.72 -3.28 12.23
C PRO A 104 8.43 -2.48 13.33
N ALA A 105 8.73 -1.23 13.01
CA ALA A 105 9.35 -0.29 13.94
C ALA A 105 8.28 0.65 14.50
N PRO A 106 8.39 1.15 15.74
CA PRO A 106 7.58 2.29 16.17
C PRO A 106 7.76 3.41 15.15
N TYR A 107 6.66 4.04 14.70
CA TYR A 107 6.66 5.03 13.62
C TYR A 107 7.86 5.98 13.74
N GLN A 108 8.86 5.79 12.86
CA GLN A 108 10.05 6.63 12.83
C GLN A 108 9.84 7.69 11.77
N ALA A 109 10.16 8.95 12.09
CA ALA A 109 9.91 10.13 11.26
C ALA A 109 10.85 10.27 10.04
N ASN A 110 11.56 9.21 9.65
CA ASN A 110 12.60 9.26 8.62
C ASN A 110 12.32 8.27 7.47
N TYR A 111 11.11 8.34 6.91
CA TYR A 111 10.82 7.66 5.65
C TYR A 111 10.45 8.66 4.57
N ARG A 112 10.64 8.26 3.31
CA ARG A 112 10.18 8.98 2.14
C ARG A 112 9.46 8.04 1.20
N ILE A 113 8.43 8.55 0.55
CA ILE A 113 7.74 7.84 -0.53
C ILE A 113 7.95 8.65 -1.79
N ILE A 114 8.64 8.06 -2.76
CA ILE A 114 9.14 8.75 -3.94
C ILE A 114 8.50 8.12 -5.18
N GLY A 115 7.76 8.92 -5.95
CA GLY A 115 7.27 8.54 -7.27
C GLY A 115 8.26 8.96 -8.35
N LEU A 116 8.70 8.00 -9.16
CA LEU A 116 9.70 8.19 -10.21
C LEU A 116 9.10 7.96 -11.61
N ASP A 117 9.63 8.66 -12.61
CA ASP A 117 9.33 8.43 -14.01
C ASP A 117 10.09 7.23 -14.60
N GLU A 118 9.89 6.94 -15.89
CA GLU A 118 10.57 5.85 -16.60
C GLU A 118 12.11 5.98 -16.66
N ASN A 119 12.64 7.20 -16.51
CA ASN A 119 14.07 7.51 -16.50
C ASN A 119 14.66 7.49 -15.09
N GLY A 120 13.82 7.32 -14.06
CA GLY A 120 14.21 7.39 -12.66
C GLY A 120 14.28 8.81 -12.10
N GLU A 121 13.71 9.80 -12.78
CA GLU A 121 13.58 11.17 -12.29
C GLU A 121 12.43 11.29 -11.28
N GLU A 122 12.63 12.06 -10.22
CA GLU A 122 11.64 12.26 -9.16
C GLU A 122 10.48 13.16 -9.65
N ILE A 123 9.27 12.60 -9.69
CA ILE A 123 8.04 13.35 -10.00
C ILE A 123 7.45 13.93 -8.71
N ILE A 124 7.43 13.15 -7.64
CA ILE A 124 6.83 13.52 -6.36
C ILE A 124 7.53 12.82 -5.20
N THR A 125 7.59 13.47 -4.05
CA THR A 125 8.10 12.89 -2.80
C THR A 125 7.25 13.30 -1.61
N PHE A 126 6.95 12.35 -0.73
CA PHE A 126 6.37 12.56 0.59
C PHE A 126 7.39 12.20 1.68
N GLY A 127 7.33 12.85 2.84
CA GLY A 127 8.15 12.58 4.03
C GLY A 127 7.59 13.23 5.27
#